data_AF-A0A923X4R5-F1
#
_entry.id   AF-A0A923X4R5-F1
#
_cell.length_a   1.000
_cell.length_b   1.000
_cell.length_c   1.000
_cell.angle_alpha   90.00
_cell.angle_beta   90.00
_cell.angle_gamma   90.00
#
_symmetry.space_group_name_H-M   'P 1'
#
loop_
_entity.id
_entity.type
_entity.pdbx_description
1 polymer ?
#
loop_
_entity_poly.entity_id
_entity_poly.type
_entity_poly.pdbx_seq_one_letter_code
_entity_poly.pdbx_strand_id
1 'polypeptide(L)'
;MKKMWILLSGGLIVISACMIYFILHGISLRTEPIIDPSIISQDHQNIADGLLTRLFPELQNDAFILWGASLDSAEFMTTVTLTKKTYEQRFGKSVTLLMDAENKTAEEIKNCAAPCWILVDTKNANQLVTNNFVEQKLKPLKKEFFTITWLPFKINEVVPAECENQKRIDRLDCIRTLTVRDSLRRLKKKDQLYFFLRRYNEQDYFLFVQQPN
;
A
#
# COMPACT_ATOMS: atom_id res chain seq x y z
N MET A 1 16.76 45.95 15.16
CA MET A 1 16.89 44.54 15.62
C MET A 1 15.65 44.01 16.34
N LYS A 2 15.15 44.59 17.44
CA LYS A 2 13.96 44.08 18.16
C LYS A 2 12.70 43.91 17.29
N LYS A 3 12.41 44.87 16.39
CA LYS A 3 11.27 44.78 15.45
C LYS A 3 11.39 43.63 14.44
N MET A 4 12.62 43.26 14.06
CA MET A 4 12.89 42.16 13.13
C MET A 4 12.66 40.81 13.82
N TRP A 5 13.06 40.69 15.10
CA TRP A 5 12.77 39.51 15.92
C TRP A 5 11.27 39.31 16.15
N ILE A 6 10.51 40.39 16.37
CA ILE A 6 9.04 40.30 16.53
C ILE A 6 8.36 39.81 15.23
N LEU A 7 8.79 40.29 14.07
CA LEU A 7 8.29 39.84 12.77
C LEU A 7 8.62 38.37 12.49
N LEU A 8 9.86 37.95 12.79
CA LEU A 8 10.28 36.55 12.67
C LEU A 8 9.49 35.62 13.57
N SER A 9 9.32 35.98 14.85
CA SER A 9 8.53 35.19 15.80
C SER A 9 7.06 35.11 15.39
N GLY A 10 6.49 36.21 14.89
CA GLY A 10 5.11 36.23 14.38
C GLY A 10 4.94 35.31 13.16
N GLY A 11 5.87 35.34 12.22
CA GLY A 11 5.88 34.43 11.07
C GLY A 11 5.95 32.96 11.47
N LEU A 12 6.81 32.63 12.44
CA LEU A 12 6.97 31.27 12.96
C LEU A 12 5.69 30.74 13.64
N ILE A 13 4.97 31.59 14.37
CA ILE A 13 3.69 31.24 14.99
C ILE A 13 2.62 30.95 13.92
N VAL A 14 2.51 31.80 12.89
CA VAL A 14 1.55 31.59 11.79
C VAL A 14 1.86 30.30 11.03
N ILE A 15 3.12 30.05 10.69
CA ILE A 15 3.53 28.81 10.02
C ILE A 15 3.21 27.60 10.89
N SER A 16 3.52 27.65 12.20
CA SER A 16 3.22 26.55 13.12
C SER A 16 1.72 26.30 13.25
N ALA A 17 0.91 27.37 13.35
CA ALA A 17 -0.54 27.26 13.40
C ALA A 17 -1.11 26.68 12.10
N CYS A 18 -0.60 27.09 10.93
CA CYS A 18 -0.97 26.52 9.65
C CYS A 18 -0.57 25.04 9.53
N MET A 19 0.65 24.67 9.95
CA MET A 19 1.09 23.27 9.95
C MET A 19 0.23 22.41 10.89
N ILE A 20 -0.05 22.88 12.10
CA ILE A 20 -0.96 22.21 13.04
C ILE A 20 -2.36 22.09 12.43
N TYR A 21 -2.88 23.16 11.83
CA TYR A 21 -4.17 23.14 11.15
C TYR A 21 -4.19 22.11 10.01
N PHE A 22 -3.14 22.03 9.19
CA PHE A 22 -3.01 21.05 8.11
C PHE A 22 -2.86 19.62 8.61
N ILE A 23 -2.14 19.40 9.72
CA ILE A 23 -2.03 18.10 10.38
C ILE A 23 -3.40 17.67 10.94
N LEU A 24 -4.10 18.57 11.65
CA LEU A 24 -5.41 18.29 12.26
C LEU A 24 -6.53 18.13 11.23
N HIS A 25 -6.49 18.89 10.13
CA HIS A 25 -7.50 18.84 9.07
C HIS A 25 -7.09 17.91 7.92
N GLY A 26 -5.97 17.21 8.07
CA GLY A 26 -5.53 16.12 7.19
C GLY A 26 -5.50 16.52 5.72
N ILE A 27 -4.83 17.61 5.36
CA ILE A 27 -4.52 17.88 3.94
C ILE A 27 -3.35 16.97 3.53
N SER A 28 -3.61 15.66 3.47
CA SER A 28 -2.82 14.78 2.62
C SER A 28 -3.30 15.07 1.20
N LEU A 29 -2.45 15.72 0.40
CA LEU A 29 -2.71 15.91 -1.02
C LEU A 29 -3.00 14.53 -1.60
N ARG A 30 -4.22 14.32 -2.12
CA ARG A 30 -4.76 13.05 -2.67
C ARG A 30 -3.94 12.49 -3.86
N THR A 31 -2.76 13.04 -4.13
CA THR A 31 -2.02 12.99 -5.38
C THR A 31 -0.81 12.07 -5.31
N GLU A 32 -0.95 10.90 -4.73
CA GLU A 32 -0.03 9.82 -5.09
C GLU A 32 -0.54 9.16 -6.38
N PRO A 33 0.32 9.06 -7.41
CA PRO A 33 -0.11 8.69 -8.75
C PRO A 33 -0.58 7.24 -8.79
N ILE A 34 -1.72 7.03 -9.45
CA ILE A 34 -2.11 5.70 -9.93
C ILE A 34 -1.08 5.29 -10.98
N ILE A 35 -0.38 4.18 -10.71
CA ILE A 35 0.50 3.54 -11.68
C ILE A 35 -0.40 2.84 -12.72
N ASP A 36 -0.11 3.08 -14.00
CA ASP A 36 -1.07 2.81 -15.06
C ASP A 36 -1.60 1.36 -15.10
N PRO A 37 -2.91 1.18 -15.39
CA PRO A 37 -3.50 -0.15 -15.47
C PRO A 37 -2.91 -1.03 -16.56
N SER A 38 -2.83 -2.31 -16.25
CA SER A 38 -2.41 -3.36 -17.19
C SER A 38 -3.43 -4.46 -17.23
N ILE A 39 -3.63 -5.02 -18.42
CA ILE A 39 -4.51 -6.16 -18.64
C ILE A 39 -3.91 -7.36 -17.93
N ILE A 40 -4.70 -8.15 -17.20
CA ILE A 40 -4.26 -9.38 -16.54
C ILE A 40 -4.04 -10.48 -17.60
N SER A 41 -2.90 -11.16 -17.58
CA SER A 41 -2.63 -12.31 -18.45
C SER A 41 -3.35 -13.55 -17.92
N GLN A 42 -3.60 -14.53 -18.78
CA GLN A 42 -4.31 -15.77 -18.40
C GLN A 42 -3.63 -16.52 -17.24
N ASP A 43 -2.30 -16.48 -17.18
CA ASP A 43 -1.47 -17.10 -16.15
C ASP A 43 -1.19 -16.20 -14.94
N HIS A 44 -1.68 -14.95 -14.95
CA HIS A 44 -1.44 -13.93 -13.91
C HIS A 44 0.04 -13.56 -13.69
N GLN A 45 0.96 -14.09 -14.50
CA GLN A 45 2.41 -13.87 -14.38
C GLN A 45 2.75 -12.38 -14.52
N ASN A 46 2.00 -11.66 -15.35
CA ASN A 46 2.25 -10.24 -15.55
C ASN A 46 1.90 -9.37 -14.34
N ILE A 47 1.10 -9.85 -13.39
CA ILE A 47 0.88 -9.18 -12.10
C ILE A 47 2.19 -9.19 -11.31
N ALA A 48 2.83 -10.35 -11.19
CA ALA A 48 4.13 -10.52 -10.55
C ALA A 48 5.21 -9.65 -11.22
N ASP A 49 5.37 -9.75 -12.54
CA ASP A 49 6.36 -8.97 -13.29
C ASP A 49 6.11 -7.46 -13.15
N GLY A 50 4.84 -7.06 -13.22
CA GLY A 50 4.38 -5.69 -13.07
C GLY A 50 4.68 -5.13 -11.68
N LEU A 51 4.41 -5.91 -10.63
CA LEU A 51 4.76 -5.56 -9.25
C LEU A 51 6.27 -5.35 -9.09
N LEU A 52 7.08 -6.33 -9.52
CA LEU A 52 8.53 -6.25 -9.36
C LEU A 52 9.16 -5.08 -10.10
N THR A 53 8.57 -4.67 -11.22
CA THR A 53 9.06 -3.55 -12.03
C THR A 53 8.60 -2.20 -11.48
N ARG A 54 7.38 -2.13 -10.95
CA ARG A 54 6.78 -0.86 -10.46
C ARG A 54 7.19 -0.50 -9.05
N LEU A 55 7.55 -1.50 -8.23
CA LEU A 55 8.01 -1.33 -6.85
C LEU A 55 9.54 -1.45 -6.75
N PHE A 56 10.23 -1.13 -7.84
CA PHE A 56 11.67 -1.00 -7.85
C PHE A 56 12.04 0.46 -7.53
N PRO A 57 12.98 0.73 -6.60
CA PRO A 57 13.90 -0.23 -5.97
C PRO A 57 13.44 -0.79 -4.61
N GLU A 58 12.26 -0.44 -4.09
CA GLU A 58 11.77 -0.77 -2.74
C GLU A 58 11.91 -2.27 -2.44
N LEU A 59 11.45 -3.14 -3.36
CA LEU A 59 11.55 -4.60 -3.24
C LEU A 59 12.98 -5.14 -3.03
N GLN A 60 14.01 -4.42 -3.47
CA GLN A 60 15.41 -4.85 -3.32
C GLN A 60 16.03 -4.46 -1.99
N ASN A 61 15.59 -3.31 -1.45
CA ASN A 61 16.23 -2.63 -0.33
C ASN A 61 15.53 -2.98 1.00
N ASP A 62 14.21 -3.12 0.97
CA ASP A 62 13.43 -3.35 2.17
C ASP A 62 13.64 -4.74 2.75
N ALA A 63 13.87 -4.79 4.06
CA ALA A 63 14.11 -6.04 4.79
C ALA A 63 12.80 -6.84 4.95
N PHE A 64 11.67 -6.13 5.10
CA PHE A 64 10.36 -6.70 5.32
C PHE A 64 9.34 -6.15 4.32
N ILE A 65 8.48 -7.05 3.83
CA ILE A 65 7.35 -6.66 2.99
C ILE A 65 6.10 -7.22 3.61
N LEU A 66 5.16 -6.34 3.97
CA LEU A 66 3.92 -6.72 4.60
C LEU A 66 2.82 -6.88 3.54
N TRP A 67 2.42 -8.12 3.28
CA TRP A 67 1.36 -8.45 2.34
C TRP A 67 0.02 -8.59 3.06
N GLY A 68 -0.99 -7.88 2.56
CA GLY A 68 -2.34 -7.85 3.11
C GLY A 68 -3.38 -8.39 2.18
N ALA A 69 -4.07 -9.44 2.57
CA ALA A 69 -5.27 -9.90 1.89
C ALA A 69 -6.13 -10.74 2.85
N SER A 70 -7.30 -11.16 2.38
CA SER A 70 -7.95 -12.33 2.98
C SER A 70 -7.03 -13.53 2.75
N LEU A 71 -6.55 -14.15 3.83
CA LEU A 71 -5.64 -15.30 3.76
C LEU A 71 -6.28 -16.54 3.11
N ASP A 72 -7.60 -16.59 3.05
CA ASP A 72 -8.37 -17.63 2.36
C ASP A 72 -8.48 -17.40 0.83
N SER A 73 -7.97 -16.28 0.32
CA SER A 73 -8.01 -15.96 -1.11
C SER A 73 -6.96 -16.76 -1.89
N ALA A 74 -7.43 -17.75 -2.65
CA ALA A 74 -6.59 -18.57 -3.53
C ALA A 74 -5.87 -17.73 -4.60
N GLU A 75 -6.51 -16.68 -5.12
CA GLU A 75 -5.92 -15.79 -6.11
C GLU A 75 -4.79 -14.94 -5.51
N PHE A 76 -4.98 -14.45 -4.28
CA PHE A 76 -3.92 -13.77 -3.54
C PHE A 76 -2.73 -14.69 -3.32
N MET A 77 -2.95 -15.90 -2.82
CA MET A 77 -1.88 -16.87 -2.58
C MET A 77 -1.14 -17.25 -3.86
N THR A 78 -1.87 -17.37 -4.98
CA THR A 78 -1.29 -17.58 -6.30
C THR A 78 -0.41 -16.39 -6.70
N THR A 79 -0.92 -15.17 -6.56
CA THR A 79 -0.19 -13.93 -6.88
C THR A 79 1.08 -13.78 -6.05
N VAL A 80 1.01 -14.00 -4.74
CA VAL A 80 2.19 -13.93 -3.85
C VAL A 80 3.21 -15.00 -4.23
N THR A 81 2.76 -16.22 -4.52
CA THR A 81 3.65 -17.32 -4.93
C THR A 81 4.35 -17.04 -6.26
N LEU A 82 3.62 -16.54 -7.26
CA LEU A 82 4.19 -16.13 -8.54
C LEU A 82 5.16 -14.96 -8.36
N THR A 83 4.80 -13.96 -7.55
CA THR A 83 5.66 -12.80 -7.26
C THR A 83 6.93 -13.25 -6.57
N LYS A 84 6.84 -14.17 -5.60
CA LYS A 84 7.99 -14.78 -4.92
C LYS A 84 8.90 -15.47 -5.91
N LYS A 85 8.37 -16.40 -6.70
CA LYS A 85 9.15 -17.14 -7.70
C LYS A 85 9.88 -16.21 -8.66
N THR A 86 9.17 -15.19 -9.15
CA THR A 86 9.72 -14.19 -10.07
C THR A 86 10.80 -13.33 -9.40
N TYR A 87 10.61 -12.97 -8.13
CA TYR A 87 11.61 -12.25 -7.33
C TYR A 87 12.89 -13.07 -7.18
N GLU A 88 12.76 -14.33 -6.77
CA GLU A 88 13.89 -15.24 -6.54
C GLU A 88 14.67 -15.46 -7.84
N GLN A 89 13.97 -15.59 -8.97
CA GLN A 89 14.59 -15.70 -10.30
C GLN A 89 15.30 -14.41 -10.72
N ARG A 90 14.70 -13.23 -10.50
CA ARG A 90 15.23 -11.95 -10.97
C ARG A 90 16.40 -11.44 -10.13
N PHE A 91 16.38 -11.70 -8.83
CA PHE A 91 17.35 -11.13 -7.89
C PHE A 91 18.31 -12.17 -7.28
N GLY A 92 18.08 -13.47 -7.51
CA GLY A 92 18.94 -14.54 -6.99
C GLY A 92 18.94 -14.67 -5.46
N LYS A 93 17.95 -14.07 -4.78
CA LYS A 93 17.78 -14.11 -3.32
C LYS A 93 16.52 -14.90 -2.99
N SER A 94 16.62 -15.87 -2.07
CA SER A 94 15.42 -16.57 -1.60
C SER A 94 14.62 -15.71 -0.63
N VAL A 95 13.30 -15.76 -0.77
CA VAL A 95 12.34 -15.04 0.06
C VAL A 95 11.80 -15.97 1.14
N THR A 96 11.81 -15.51 2.38
CA THR A 96 11.13 -16.21 3.48
C THR A 96 9.68 -15.74 3.55
N LEU A 97 8.72 -16.66 3.41
CA LEU A 97 7.30 -16.37 3.64
C LEU A 97 6.95 -16.64 5.10
N LEU A 98 6.47 -15.63 5.80
CA LEU A 98 5.98 -15.73 7.15
C LEU A 98 4.45 -15.69 7.14
N MET A 99 3.84 -16.87 7.23
CA MET A 99 2.40 -17.04 7.40
C MET A 99 2.00 -16.86 8.87
N ASP A 100 0.73 -16.53 9.11
CA ASP A 100 0.14 -16.33 10.45
C ASP A 100 0.92 -15.36 11.34
N ALA A 101 1.47 -14.30 10.75
CA ALA A 101 2.32 -13.36 11.47
C ALA A 101 1.60 -12.62 12.61
N GLU A 102 0.26 -12.55 12.55
CA GLU A 102 -0.57 -12.01 13.61
C GLU A 102 -0.41 -12.76 14.94
N ASN A 103 -0.10 -14.05 14.90
CA ASN A 103 0.12 -14.89 16.08
C ASN A 103 1.59 -14.96 16.51
N LYS A 104 2.51 -14.36 15.76
CA LYS A 104 3.94 -14.37 16.03
C LYS A 104 4.39 -13.20 16.90
N THR A 105 5.39 -13.41 17.73
CA THR A 105 6.03 -12.35 18.52
C THR A 105 6.90 -11.45 17.62
N ALA A 106 7.24 -10.26 18.11
CA ALA A 106 8.14 -9.35 17.40
C ALA A 106 9.54 -9.97 17.20
N GLU A 107 10.02 -10.78 18.15
CA GLU A 107 11.33 -11.43 18.05
C GLU A 107 11.32 -12.54 16.98
N GLU A 108 10.22 -13.29 16.83
CA GLU A 108 10.08 -14.25 15.73
C GLU A 108 10.10 -13.55 14.36
N ILE A 109 9.43 -12.40 14.23
CA ILE A 109 9.43 -11.61 12.99
C ILE A 109 10.83 -11.07 12.70
N LYS A 110 11.52 -10.56 13.73
CA LYS A 110 12.89 -10.02 13.62
C LYS A 110 13.90 -11.05 13.12
N ASN A 111 13.73 -12.30 13.53
CA ASN A 111 14.57 -13.45 13.17
C ASN A 111 14.22 -14.06 11.80
N CYS A 112 13.17 -13.56 11.13
CA CYS A 112 12.86 -13.95 9.76
C CYS A 112 14.00 -13.51 8.80
N ALA A 113 14.50 -14.46 8.00
CA ALA A 113 15.59 -14.20 7.08
C ALA A 113 15.15 -13.28 5.95
N ALA A 114 15.88 -12.17 5.76
CA ALA A 114 15.59 -11.16 4.75
C ALA A 114 16.02 -11.63 3.34
N PRO A 115 15.24 -11.32 2.28
CA PRO A 115 13.96 -10.61 2.29
C PRO A 115 12.83 -11.46 2.89
N CYS A 116 12.12 -10.89 3.86
CA CYS A 116 11.04 -11.57 4.58
C CYS A 116 9.68 -10.98 4.21
N TRP A 117 8.81 -11.80 3.66
CA TRP A 117 7.46 -11.42 3.25
C TRP A 117 6.48 -11.92 4.29
N ILE A 118 5.80 -10.98 4.94
CA ILE A 118 4.96 -11.21 6.09
C ILE A 118 3.52 -11.13 5.62
N LEU A 119 2.77 -12.22 5.74
CA LEU A 119 1.38 -12.29 5.31
C LEU A 119 0.45 -12.05 6.51
N VAL A 120 -0.43 -11.07 6.37
CA VAL A 120 -1.43 -10.68 7.38
C VAL A 120 -2.77 -10.38 6.71
N ASP A 121 -3.82 -10.19 7.51
CA ASP A 121 -5.11 -9.73 7.01
C ASP A 121 -5.00 -8.33 6.38
N THR A 122 -5.86 -8.02 5.40
CA THR A 122 -5.94 -6.72 4.72
C THR A 122 -5.94 -5.54 5.70
N LYS A 123 -6.66 -5.64 6.84
CA LYS A 123 -6.74 -4.56 7.84
C LYS A 123 -5.39 -4.26 8.51
N ASN A 124 -4.50 -5.24 8.55
CA ASN A 124 -3.21 -5.19 9.23
C ASN A 124 -2.04 -4.90 8.27
N ALA A 125 -2.31 -4.65 6.99
CA ALA A 125 -1.28 -4.45 5.96
C ALA A 125 -1.31 -3.07 5.30
N ASN A 126 -1.80 -2.05 5.99
CA ASN A 126 -1.80 -0.66 5.51
C ASN A 126 -1.68 0.31 6.69
N GLN A 127 -1.33 1.56 6.43
CA GLN A 127 -1.22 2.64 7.41
C GLN A 127 -2.15 3.81 7.06
N LEU A 128 -3.33 3.56 6.46
CA LEU A 128 -4.37 4.58 6.27
C LEU A 128 -4.77 5.20 7.61
N VAL A 129 -4.93 4.32 8.61
CA VAL A 129 -5.08 4.60 10.04
C VAL A 129 -3.97 3.90 10.82
N THR A 130 -3.84 4.23 12.11
CA THR A 130 -2.88 3.59 13.00
C THR A 130 -3.07 2.07 12.98
N ASN A 131 -2.02 1.37 12.56
CA ASN A 131 -2.02 -0.08 12.43
C ASN A 131 -1.25 -0.70 13.59
N ASN A 132 -1.99 -1.35 14.50
CA ASN A 132 -1.42 -1.94 15.71
C ASN A 132 -0.35 -3.00 15.42
N PHE A 133 -0.50 -3.79 14.36
CA PHE A 133 0.51 -4.77 13.98
C PHE A 133 1.84 -4.09 13.62
N VAL A 134 1.77 -3.04 12.79
CA VAL A 134 2.94 -2.27 12.38
C VAL A 134 3.58 -1.56 13.58
N GLU A 135 2.79 -0.87 14.41
CA GLU A 135 3.28 -0.13 15.58
C GLU A 135 3.94 -1.04 16.62
N GLN A 136 3.36 -2.22 16.86
CA GLN A 136 3.81 -3.10 17.94
C GLN A 136 4.87 -4.11 17.49
N LYS A 137 4.87 -4.52 16.21
CA LYS A 137 5.73 -5.62 15.75
C LYS A 137 6.78 -5.23 14.71
N LEU A 138 6.54 -4.23 13.87
CA LEU A 138 7.48 -3.86 12.80
C LEU A 138 8.32 -2.63 13.16
N LYS A 139 7.68 -1.51 13.55
CA LYS A 139 8.38 -0.27 13.90
C LYS A 139 9.44 -0.44 15.00
N PRO A 140 9.22 -1.24 16.07
CA PRO A 140 10.24 -1.46 17.10
C PRO A 140 11.52 -2.13 16.58
N LEU A 141 11.44 -2.83 15.43
CA LEU A 141 12.59 -3.51 14.84
C LEU A 141 13.57 -2.54 14.16
N LYS A 142 13.16 -1.29 13.90
CA LYS A 142 13.96 -0.26 13.22
C LYS A 142 14.57 -0.74 11.89
N LYS A 143 13.86 -1.61 11.18
CA LYS A 143 14.20 -2.11 9.85
C LYS A 143 13.24 -1.50 8.84
N GLU A 144 13.73 -1.24 7.64
CA GLU A 144 12.90 -0.73 6.54
C GLU A 144 11.84 -1.76 6.14
N PHE A 145 10.63 -1.27 5.93
CA PHE A 145 9.51 -2.05 5.47
C PHE A 145 8.56 -1.18 4.64
N PHE A 146 7.82 -1.84 3.77
CA PHE A 146 6.65 -1.28 3.12
C PHE A 146 5.52 -2.29 3.08
N THR A 147 4.32 -1.83 2.75
CA THR A 147 3.12 -2.66 2.72
C THR A 147 2.57 -2.81 1.31
N ILE A 148 2.03 -3.98 1.00
CA ILE A 148 1.26 -4.26 -0.21
C ILE A 148 -0.09 -4.81 0.22
N THR A 149 -1.12 -3.98 0.16
CA THR A 149 -2.52 -4.40 0.37
C THR A 149 -3.14 -4.83 -0.95
N TRP A 150 -3.50 -6.11 -1.08
CA TRP A 150 -4.26 -6.65 -2.20
C TRP A 150 -5.75 -6.29 -2.04
N LEU A 151 -6.29 -5.57 -3.02
CA LEU A 151 -7.67 -5.11 -3.04
C LEU A 151 -8.36 -5.64 -4.31
N PRO A 152 -9.23 -6.66 -4.19
CA PRO A 152 -10.06 -7.08 -5.31
C PRO A 152 -11.09 -5.99 -5.61
N PHE A 153 -11.39 -5.77 -6.89
CA PHE A 153 -12.44 -4.83 -7.27
C PHE A 153 -13.32 -5.31 -8.42
N LYS A 154 -14.52 -4.72 -8.52
CA LYS A 154 -15.41 -4.80 -9.69
C LYS A 154 -15.58 -3.43 -10.34
N ILE A 155 -15.75 -3.38 -11.67
CA ILE A 155 -15.85 -2.11 -12.43
C ILE A 155 -17.03 -1.24 -11.97
N ASN A 156 -18.13 -1.85 -11.54
CA ASN A 156 -19.38 -1.16 -11.20
C ASN A 156 -19.53 -0.88 -9.70
N GLU A 157 -18.42 -0.72 -8.98
CA GLU A 157 -18.47 -0.33 -7.57
C GLU A 157 -19.01 1.09 -7.41
N VAL A 158 -20.02 1.23 -6.55
CA VAL A 158 -20.59 2.55 -6.20
C VAL A 158 -19.71 3.20 -5.15
N VAL A 159 -19.30 4.45 -5.40
CA VAL A 159 -18.57 5.25 -4.41
C VAL A 159 -19.54 5.71 -3.32
N PRO A 160 -19.33 5.34 -2.04
CA PRO A 160 -20.16 5.85 -0.95
C PRO A 160 -20.05 7.37 -0.83
N ALA A 161 -21.16 8.06 -0.57
CA ALA A 161 -21.20 9.52 -0.45
C ALA A 161 -20.26 10.06 0.66
N GLU A 162 -20.04 9.26 1.70
CA GLU A 162 -19.07 9.56 2.76
C GLU A 162 -17.63 9.66 2.23
N CYS A 163 -17.24 8.79 1.29
CA CYS A 163 -15.88 8.77 0.73
C CYS A 163 -15.60 9.97 -0.18
N GLU A 164 -16.61 10.52 -0.87
CA GLU A 164 -16.41 11.66 -1.79
C GLU A 164 -15.94 12.93 -1.05
N ASN A 165 -16.47 13.13 0.14
CA ASN A 165 -16.26 14.31 0.96
C ASN A 165 -15.01 14.20 1.88
N GLN A 166 -14.40 13.00 1.97
CA GLN A 166 -13.24 12.76 2.82
C GLN A 166 -11.98 13.43 2.27
N LYS A 167 -11.42 14.41 2.99
CA LYS A 167 -10.14 15.03 2.62
C LYS A 167 -8.98 14.05 2.70
N ARG A 168 -8.96 13.23 3.77
CA ARG A 168 -8.03 12.12 3.98
C ARG A 168 -8.80 10.81 3.89
N ILE A 169 -8.24 9.86 3.16
CA ILE A 169 -8.80 8.52 3.07
C ILE A 169 -8.28 7.72 4.26
N ASP A 170 -9.18 7.35 5.17
CA ASP A 170 -8.89 6.58 6.38
C ASP A 170 -9.45 5.16 6.33
N ARG A 171 -10.31 4.86 5.34
CA ARG A 171 -10.94 3.55 5.18
C ARG A 171 -10.56 2.86 3.87
N LEU A 172 -10.42 1.54 3.96
CA LEU A 172 -10.06 0.66 2.83
C LEU A 172 -11.10 0.66 1.70
N ASP A 173 -12.39 0.78 2.03
CA ASP A 173 -13.45 0.85 1.03
C ASP A 173 -13.46 2.19 0.29
N CYS A 174 -13.16 3.30 0.98
CA CYS A 174 -12.99 4.60 0.35
C CYS A 174 -11.79 4.65 -0.58
N ILE A 175 -10.62 4.12 -0.17
CA ILE A 175 -9.47 4.06 -1.08
C ILE A 175 -9.81 3.19 -2.30
N ARG A 176 -10.50 2.05 -2.11
CA ARG A 176 -10.85 1.17 -3.22
C ARG A 176 -11.79 1.84 -4.22
N THR A 177 -12.95 2.26 -3.76
CA THR A 177 -14.01 2.76 -4.65
C THR A 177 -13.59 4.04 -5.39
N LEU A 178 -12.93 4.98 -4.70
CA LEU A 178 -12.41 6.21 -5.33
C LEU A 178 -11.32 5.90 -6.36
N THR A 179 -10.37 5.03 -6.00
CA THR A 179 -9.25 4.66 -6.88
C THR A 179 -9.74 3.92 -8.12
N VAL A 180 -10.70 3.01 -7.96
CA VAL A 180 -11.34 2.32 -9.09
C VAL A 180 -12.00 3.33 -10.00
N ARG A 181 -12.86 4.22 -9.48
CA ARG A 181 -13.52 5.27 -10.28
C ARG A 181 -12.53 6.12 -11.06
N ASP A 182 -11.43 6.54 -10.44
CA ASP A 182 -10.39 7.35 -11.08
C ASP A 182 -9.65 6.55 -12.18
N SER A 183 -9.45 5.25 -11.96
CA SER A 183 -8.82 4.34 -12.92
C SER A 183 -9.71 3.98 -14.11
N LEU A 184 -11.04 3.99 -13.96
CA LEU A 184 -11.98 3.56 -15.01
C LEU A 184 -11.77 4.30 -16.34
N ARG A 185 -11.42 5.59 -16.28
CA ARG A 185 -11.13 6.42 -17.46
C ARG A 185 -9.91 5.95 -18.25
N ARG A 186 -9.03 5.15 -17.63
CA ARG A 186 -7.80 4.60 -18.21
C ARG A 186 -7.98 3.16 -18.72
N LEU A 187 -9.08 2.49 -18.37
CA LEU A 187 -9.37 1.11 -18.79
C LEU A 187 -9.98 1.11 -20.21
N LYS A 188 -9.18 0.73 -21.22
CA LYS A 188 -9.56 0.86 -22.63
C LYS A 188 -10.40 -0.30 -23.18
N LYS A 189 -10.16 -1.53 -22.74
CA LYS A 189 -10.77 -2.76 -23.27
C LYS A 189 -11.78 -3.32 -22.26
N LYS A 190 -13.07 -3.23 -22.56
CA LYS A 190 -14.15 -3.57 -21.61
C LYS A 190 -14.27 -5.09 -21.33
N ASP A 191 -13.71 -5.91 -22.19
CA ASP A 191 -13.72 -7.38 -22.15
C ASP A 191 -12.51 -7.99 -21.42
N GLN A 192 -11.60 -7.15 -20.93
CA GLN A 192 -10.36 -7.57 -20.28
C GLN A 192 -10.40 -7.26 -18.79
N LEU A 193 -9.75 -8.10 -17.98
CA LEU A 193 -9.52 -7.82 -16.57
C LEU A 193 -8.24 -7.00 -16.42
N TYR A 194 -8.21 -6.12 -15.41
CA TYR A 194 -7.10 -5.21 -15.17
C TYR A 194 -6.52 -5.34 -13.78
N PHE A 195 -5.24 -5.04 -13.65
CA PHE A 195 -4.61 -4.76 -12.36
C PHE A 195 -3.81 -3.46 -12.43
N PHE A 196 -3.65 -2.82 -11.28
CA PHE A 196 -2.89 -1.58 -11.16
C PHE A 196 -2.47 -1.33 -9.72
N LEU A 197 -1.57 -0.35 -9.52
CA LEU A 197 -1.04 -0.01 -8.21
C LEU A 197 -1.34 1.45 -7.88
N ARG A 198 -1.59 1.72 -6.61
CA ARG A 198 -1.60 3.07 -6.06
C ARG A 198 -0.70 3.10 -4.84
N ARG A 199 0.23 4.05 -4.82
CA ARG A 199 1.02 4.34 -3.61
C ARG A 199 0.23 5.27 -2.69
N TYR A 200 0.44 5.17 -1.39
CA TYR A 200 -0.08 6.08 -0.38
C TYR A 200 0.93 6.23 0.78
N ASN A 201 1.10 7.45 1.28
CA ASN A 201 1.98 7.80 2.40
C ASN A 201 3.40 7.20 2.29
N GLU A 202 3.95 7.17 1.08
CA GLU A 202 5.28 6.64 0.72
C GLU A 202 5.53 5.14 0.96
N GLN A 203 4.94 4.52 1.98
CA GLN A 203 5.21 3.15 2.42
C GLN A 203 4.05 2.18 2.18
N ASP A 204 2.86 2.67 1.81
CA ASP A 204 1.72 1.82 1.52
C ASP A 204 1.48 1.70 0.02
N TYR A 205 1.39 0.46 -0.46
CA TYR A 205 1.01 0.17 -1.83
C TYR A 205 -0.28 -0.62 -1.85
N PHE A 206 -1.22 -0.18 -2.69
CA PHE A 206 -2.51 -0.84 -2.89
C PHE A 206 -2.51 -1.46 -4.28
N LEU A 207 -2.52 -2.80 -4.31
CA LEU A 207 -2.61 -3.58 -5.54
C LEU A 207 -4.08 -3.87 -5.82
N PHE A 208 -4.61 -3.21 -6.84
CA PHE A 208 -5.97 -3.42 -7.31
C PHE A 208 -5.98 -4.51 -8.37
N VAL A 209 -6.79 -5.54 -8.16
CA VAL A 209 -6.94 -6.66 -9.11
C VAL A 209 -8.41 -6.87 -9.43
N GLN A 210 -8.76 -6.76 -10.70
CA GLN A 210 -10.15 -6.85 -11.15
C GLN A 210 -10.62 -8.31 -11.10
N GLN A 211 -11.77 -8.52 -10.48
CA GLN A 211 -12.43 -9.83 -10.43
C GLN A 211 -13.36 -10.02 -11.64
N PRO A 212 -13.51 -11.26 -12.14
CA PRO A 212 -14.60 -11.58 -13.05
C PRO A 212 -15.95 -11.26 -12.40
N ASN A 213 -16.92 -10.83 -13.21
CA ASN A 213 -18.23 -10.40 -12.70
C ASN A 213 -19.04 -11.55 -12.13
#